data_AF-A0A7C7ADV6-F1
#
_entry.id   AF-A0A7C7ADV6-F1
#
_cell.length_a   1.000
_cell.length_b   1.000
_cell.length_c   1.000
_cell.angle_alpha   90.00
_cell.angle_beta   90.00
_cell.angle_gamma   90.00
#
_symmetry.space_group_name_H-M   'P 1'
#
loop_
_entity.id
_entity.type
_entity.pdbx_description
1 polymer ?
#
loop_
_entity_poly.entity_id
_entity_poly.type
_entity_poly.pdbx_seq_one_letter_code
_entity_poly.pdbx_strand_id
1 'polypeptide(L)'
;MTNTFQEIFDYVKGITIIDSHEHLPYCEDARKKDTDVIEEYLIHYFVCDLISAGLDRKALERLRSGDLSVIEKWDIVEPFWNACRYTGYGRALDISAKALYGISKISRDTIEELNEAFQKSLKPGHFKRVLKDMSKIEVSLLDQCLDCDPVFFKSVYRLDSFLFPRSRKDIEEVEKMHHVKIHSMDDWLKACEESLDEGLRRGAVALKSGIAYDRTLRFEKTTLDEARSSFNQIYMTPDNPGWNPNPDYPGKPFHDYMMHYILKLANNRGLTYQFHTGLQEGNGNIIYNSDPSLLSNLFLEYPDVNFDIFHIGYPYQHKLSALAKNFPNVFIDMCWAHIISPQACVDALCEWIDSVPLNKITAFGGDYLFIDAVYGHQYIARENISKSLAYKVEEGIFNADEAKHIAKMLFYDNPKRIFKL
;
A
#
# COMPACT_ATOMS: atom_id res chain seq x y z
N MET A 1 -2.91 14.87 28.74
CA MET A 1 -2.54 14.85 27.31
C MET A 1 -1.38 15.77 26.93
N THR A 2 -1.39 17.09 27.14
CA THR A 2 -0.45 17.98 26.40
C THR A 2 1.04 17.79 26.70
N ASN A 3 1.48 17.52 27.94
CA ASN A 3 2.92 17.42 28.22
C ASN A 3 3.52 16.08 27.75
N THR A 4 2.91 14.94 28.13
CA THR A 4 3.38 13.60 27.74
C THR A 4 3.33 13.39 26.23
N PHE A 5 2.24 13.79 25.58
CA PHE A 5 2.14 13.72 24.12
C PHE A 5 3.24 14.55 23.45
N GLN A 6 3.46 15.79 23.90
CA GLN A 6 4.45 16.67 23.28
C GLN A 6 5.87 16.11 23.44
N GLU A 7 6.21 15.60 24.62
CA GLU A 7 7.51 14.95 24.87
C GLU A 7 7.75 13.76 23.93
N ILE A 8 6.76 12.87 23.79
CA ILE A 8 6.85 11.71 22.90
C ILE A 8 6.91 12.17 21.44
N PHE A 9 6.03 13.08 21.02
CA PHE A 9 5.96 13.53 19.63
C PHE A 9 7.23 14.26 19.18
N ASP A 10 7.87 15.03 20.08
CA ASP A 10 9.15 15.68 19.78
C ASP A 10 10.27 14.67 19.53
N TYR A 11 10.32 13.58 20.30
CA TYR A 11 11.21 12.46 20.02
C TYR A 11 10.84 11.77 18.70
N VAL A 12 9.56 11.46 18.50
CA VAL A 12 9.07 10.70 17.34
C VAL A 12 9.35 11.44 16.03
N LYS A 13 9.21 12.77 15.95
CA LYS A 13 9.65 13.57 14.78
C LYS A 13 11.13 13.39 14.44
N GLY A 14 11.94 13.03 15.44
CA GLY A 14 13.37 12.80 15.32
C GLY A 14 13.74 11.50 14.61
N ILE A 15 12.87 10.47 14.67
CA ILE A 15 13.17 9.10 14.28
C ILE A 15 13.32 8.97 12.76
N THR A 16 14.42 8.34 12.33
CA THR A 16 14.56 7.78 10.98
C THR A 16 13.63 6.58 10.84
N ILE A 17 12.83 6.52 9.78
CA ILE A 17 11.79 5.50 9.61
C ILE A 17 12.07 4.62 8.39
N ILE A 18 11.53 3.41 8.40
CA ILE A 18 11.36 2.59 7.21
C ILE A 18 9.93 2.81 6.72
N ASP A 19 9.79 3.01 5.42
CA ASP A 19 8.52 3.10 4.75
C ASP A 19 8.24 1.76 4.08
N SER A 20 7.32 0.99 4.66
CA SER A 20 7.12 -0.42 4.33
C SER A 20 6.46 -0.67 2.97
N HIS A 21 5.93 0.38 2.33
CA HIS A 21 5.31 0.24 1.02
C HIS A 21 5.06 1.59 0.32
N GLU A 22 5.37 1.68 -0.96
CA GLU A 22 5.09 2.85 -1.81
C GLU A 22 4.79 2.44 -3.26
N HIS A 23 4.12 3.35 -3.97
CA HIS A 23 3.88 3.27 -5.41
C HIS A 23 4.39 4.53 -6.15
N LEU A 24 5.39 5.20 -5.58
CA LEU A 24 5.98 6.40 -6.17
C LEU A 24 6.64 6.09 -7.53
N PRO A 25 6.88 7.11 -8.39
CA PRO A 25 7.73 6.93 -9.54
C PRO A 25 9.08 6.32 -9.15
N TYR A 26 9.53 5.31 -9.88
CA TYR A 26 10.71 4.50 -9.53
C TYR A 26 12.03 5.30 -9.45
N CYS A 27 12.07 6.49 -10.05
CA CYS A 27 13.09 7.51 -9.85
C CYS A 27 12.47 8.90 -10.03
N GLU A 28 13.17 9.95 -9.61
CA GLU A 28 12.66 11.33 -9.69
C GLU A 28 12.43 11.81 -11.14
N ASP A 29 13.20 11.29 -12.10
CA ASP A 29 13.06 11.60 -13.51
C ASP A 29 11.77 10.99 -14.12
N ALA A 30 11.26 9.91 -13.53
CA ALA A 30 10.01 9.29 -13.93
C ALA A 30 8.77 10.07 -13.45
N ARG A 31 8.92 11.08 -12.56
CA ARG A 31 7.81 11.96 -12.15
C ARG A 31 7.33 12.78 -13.34
N LYS A 32 6.02 12.74 -13.63
CA LYS A 32 5.38 13.54 -14.69
C LYS A 32 5.72 15.03 -14.54
N LYS A 33 6.16 15.66 -15.63
CA LYS A 33 6.58 17.09 -15.63
C LYS A 33 5.52 18.03 -16.21
N ASP A 34 4.63 17.51 -17.04
CA ASP A 34 3.52 18.26 -17.61
C ASP A 34 2.26 18.00 -16.79
N THR A 35 2.10 18.74 -15.69
CA THR A 35 1.00 18.54 -14.74
C THR A 35 0.83 19.79 -13.88
N ASP A 36 -0.27 19.90 -13.15
CA ASP A 36 -0.50 20.92 -12.12
C ASP A 36 -0.87 20.29 -10.78
N VAL A 37 -0.90 21.11 -9.72
CA VAL A 37 -1.11 20.61 -8.36
C VAL A 37 -2.46 19.89 -8.19
N ILE A 38 -3.52 20.32 -8.89
CA ILE A 38 -4.83 19.66 -8.80
C ILE A 38 -4.77 18.32 -9.50
N GLU A 39 -4.17 18.26 -10.69
CA GLU A 39 -4.01 16.99 -11.38
C GLU A 39 -3.17 15.99 -10.57
N GLU A 40 -2.03 16.41 -10.01
CA GLU A 40 -1.18 15.52 -9.19
C GLU A 40 -1.90 15.07 -7.91
N TYR A 41 -2.56 15.98 -7.19
CA TYR A 41 -3.22 15.64 -5.91
C TYR A 41 -4.48 14.80 -6.09
N LEU A 42 -5.02 14.75 -7.31
CA LEU A 42 -6.13 13.89 -7.68
C LEU A 42 -5.70 12.59 -8.38
N ILE A 43 -4.41 12.25 -8.44
CA ILE A 43 -3.96 10.96 -8.98
C ILE A 43 -4.47 9.79 -8.15
N HIS A 44 -4.53 9.96 -6.82
CA HIS A 44 -4.76 8.87 -5.88
C HIS A 44 -5.87 9.19 -4.86
N TYR A 45 -5.81 8.55 -3.68
CA TYR A 45 -6.86 8.44 -2.65
C TYR A 45 -7.85 9.59 -2.47
N PHE A 46 -7.42 10.85 -2.45
CA PHE A 46 -8.33 11.95 -2.17
C PHE A 46 -9.45 12.07 -3.21
N VAL A 47 -9.18 11.68 -4.46
CA VAL A 47 -10.19 11.64 -5.52
C VAL A 47 -11.35 10.71 -5.18
N CYS A 48 -11.10 9.62 -4.43
CA CYS A 48 -12.14 8.68 -4.01
C CYS A 48 -13.12 9.35 -3.04
N ASP A 49 -12.64 10.19 -2.13
CA ASP A 49 -13.51 10.97 -1.25
C ASP A 49 -14.35 11.96 -2.07
N LEU A 50 -13.74 12.65 -3.03
CA LEU A 50 -14.46 13.62 -3.88
C LEU A 50 -15.58 12.95 -4.69
N ILE A 51 -15.31 11.79 -5.31
CA ILE A 51 -16.33 11.01 -6.03
C ILE A 51 -17.44 10.56 -5.06
N SER A 52 -17.08 10.09 -3.86
CA SER A 52 -18.06 9.68 -2.84
C SER A 52 -18.91 10.86 -2.35
N ALA A 53 -18.36 12.07 -2.36
CA ALA A 53 -19.06 13.32 -2.07
C ALA A 53 -19.90 13.86 -3.26
N GLY A 54 -19.83 13.21 -4.43
CA GLY A 54 -20.68 13.52 -5.59
C GLY A 54 -19.96 14.15 -6.78
N LEU A 55 -18.62 14.19 -6.81
CA LEU A 55 -17.89 14.63 -8.00
C LEU A 55 -18.13 13.62 -9.14
N ASP A 56 -18.74 14.09 -10.23
CA ASP A 56 -19.03 13.26 -11.39
C ASP A 56 -17.74 12.81 -12.12
N ARG A 57 -17.74 11.59 -12.65
CA ARG A 57 -16.56 11.01 -13.32
C ARG A 57 -16.16 11.77 -14.58
N LYS A 58 -17.11 12.35 -15.34
CA LYS A 58 -16.78 13.17 -16.52
C LYS A 58 -16.15 14.49 -16.11
N ALA A 59 -16.58 15.05 -14.97
CA ALA A 59 -15.93 16.22 -14.40
C ALA A 59 -14.48 15.89 -14.00
N LEU A 60 -14.24 14.73 -13.40
CA LEU A 60 -12.88 14.25 -13.10
C LEU A 60 -12.01 14.06 -14.34
N GLU A 61 -12.55 13.46 -15.41
CA GLU A 61 -11.82 13.34 -16.69
C GLU A 61 -11.40 14.72 -17.22
N ARG A 62 -12.30 15.71 -17.17
CA ARG A 62 -12.00 17.09 -17.56
C ARG A 62 -10.97 17.77 -16.65
N LEU A 63 -10.97 17.47 -15.35
CA LEU A 63 -9.93 17.96 -14.42
C LEU A 63 -8.54 17.44 -14.76
N ARG A 64 -8.46 16.29 -15.45
CA ARG A 64 -7.20 15.64 -15.87
C ARG A 64 -6.85 15.88 -17.35
N SER A 65 -7.69 16.59 -18.12
CA SER A 65 -7.53 16.70 -19.59
C SER A 65 -6.53 17.77 -20.06
N GLY A 66 -5.93 18.54 -19.14
CA GLY A 66 -5.00 19.63 -19.47
C GLY A 66 -5.65 20.89 -20.05
N ASP A 67 -6.96 20.86 -20.32
CA ASP A 67 -7.69 21.96 -21.00
C ASP A 67 -8.08 23.12 -20.07
N LEU A 68 -7.89 22.98 -18.77
CA LEU A 68 -8.32 23.93 -17.74
C LEU A 68 -7.11 24.51 -17.02
N SER A 69 -7.15 25.82 -16.76
CA SER A 69 -6.26 26.44 -15.79
C SER A 69 -6.51 25.90 -14.38
N VAL A 70 -5.54 26.05 -13.48
CA VAL A 70 -5.67 25.54 -12.10
C VAL A 70 -6.85 26.17 -11.36
N ILE A 71 -7.19 27.43 -11.62
CA ILE A 71 -8.33 28.11 -10.99
C ILE A 71 -9.67 27.60 -11.53
N GLU A 72 -9.76 27.29 -12.83
CA GLU A 72 -10.95 26.67 -13.41
C GLU A 72 -11.14 25.24 -12.90
N LYS A 73 -10.04 24.50 -12.68
CA LYS A 73 -10.08 23.19 -12.01
C LYS A 73 -10.58 23.35 -10.57
N TRP A 74 -10.09 24.36 -9.84
CA TRP A 74 -10.52 24.65 -8.47
C TRP A 74 -12.02 24.90 -8.38
N ASP A 75 -12.57 25.75 -9.25
CA ASP A 75 -14.00 26.10 -9.24
C ASP A 75 -14.91 24.85 -9.40
N ILE A 76 -14.41 23.78 -10.03
CA ILE A 76 -15.12 22.50 -10.14
C ILE A 76 -14.99 21.67 -8.86
N VAL A 77 -13.78 21.55 -8.29
CA VAL A 77 -13.52 20.65 -7.16
C VAL A 77 -13.88 21.23 -5.80
N GLU A 78 -13.91 22.55 -5.66
CA GLU A 78 -14.09 23.26 -4.38
C GLU A 78 -15.23 22.74 -3.50
N PRO A 79 -16.48 22.53 -3.98
CA PRO A 79 -17.56 22.06 -3.11
C PRO A 79 -17.27 20.67 -2.52
N PHE A 80 -16.70 19.76 -3.32
CA PHE A 80 -16.34 18.41 -2.91
C PHE A 80 -15.09 18.42 -2.01
N TRP A 81 -14.10 19.25 -2.37
CA TRP A 81 -12.89 19.45 -1.57
C TRP A 81 -13.24 19.89 -0.15
N ASN A 82 -14.15 20.85 -0.01
CA ASN A 82 -14.57 21.36 1.29
C ASN A 82 -15.38 20.32 2.09
N ALA A 83 -16.16 19.47 1.43
CA ALA A 83 -16.85 18.35 2.09
C ALA A 83 -15.86 17.30 2.61
N CYS A 84 -14.76 17.07 1.90
CA CYS A 84 -13.78 16.01 2.20
C CYS A 84 -12.54 16.49 2.97
N ARG A 85 -12.33 17.80 3.15
CA ARG A 85 -11.09 18.36 3.74
C ARG A 85 -10.69 17.72 5.08
N TYR A 86 -11.66 17.37 5.91
CA TYR A 86 -11.40 16.84 7.25
C TYR A 86 -11.22 15.32 7.30
N THR A 87 -11.39 14.61 6.18
CA THR A 87 -10.99 13.20 6.08
C THR A 87 -9.47 13.07 6.21
N GLY A 88 -8.97 11.85 6.43
CA GLY A 88 -7.53 11.63 6.54
C GLY A 88 -6.77 12.06 5.28
N TYR A 89 -7.33 11.81 4.09
CA TYR A 89 -6.76 12.26 2.81
C TYR A 89 -6.70 13.79 2.71
N GLY A 90 -7.81 14.49 2.97
CA GLY A 90 -7.84 15.96 2.91
C GLY A 90 -6.85 16.61 3.89
N ARG A 91 -6.77 16.08 5.11
CA ARG A 91 -5.82 16.53 6.14
C ARG A 91 -4.37 16.32 5.71
N ALA A 92 -4.05 15.17 5.12
CA ALA A 92 -2.70 14.87 4.65
C ALA A 92 -2.24 15.88 3.58
N LEU A 93 -3.13 16.24 2.64
CA LEU A 93 -2.81 17.24 1.62
C LEU A 93 -2.62 18.65 2.18
N ASP A 94 -3.48 19.11 3.10
CA ASP A 94 -3.30 20.42 3.75
C ASP A 94 -1.99 20.46 4.57
N ILE A 95 -1.63 19.38 5.27
CA ILE A 95 -0.34 19.29 5.99
C ILE A 95 0.85 19.34 5.03
N SER A 96 0.74 18.64 3.90
CA SER A 96 1.80 18.58 2.88
C SER A 96 1.98 19.96 2.23
N ALA A 97 0.90 20.61 1.81
CA ALA A 97 0.93 21.95 1.23
C ALA A 97 1.55 22.97 2.19
N LYS A 98 1.20 22.90 3.48
CA LYS A 98 1.78 23.77 4.51
C LYS A 98 3.27 23.55 4.70
N ALA A 99 3.71 22.30 4.81
CA ALA A 99 5.11 21.99 5.09
C ALA A 99 6.02 22.19 3.87
N LEU A 100 5.54 21.83 2.69
CA LEU A 100 6.32 21.86 1.46
C LEU A 100 6.35 23.25 0.84
N TYR A 101 5.26 24.02 0.95
CA TYR A 101 5.08 25.27 0.21
C TYR A 101 4.68 26.47 1.08
N GLY A 102 4.49 26.29 2.39
CA GLY A 102 4.05 27.38 3.28
C GLY A 102 2.55 27.71 3.17
N ILE A 103 1.79 26.95 2.38
CA ILE A 103 0.38 27.20 2.12
C ILE A 103 -0.46 26.60 3.25
N SER A 104 -0.96 27.45 4.15
CA SER A 104 -1.65 27.00 5.36
C SER A 104 -2.96 26.26 5.11
N LYS A 105 -3.61 26.55 3.98
CA LYS A 105 -4.89 25.98 3.57
C LYS A 105 -4.97 25.98 2.05
N ILE A 106 -5.30 24.84 1.44
CA ILE A 106 -5.60 24.78 0.01
C ILE A 106 -7.00 25.35 -0.22
N SER A 107 -7.14 26.47 -0.93
CA SER A 107 -8.43 27.14 -1.15
C SER A 107 -8.39 27.98 -2.43
N ARG A 108 -9.53 28.56 -2.82
CA ARG A 108 -9.59 29.47 -3.96
C ARG A 108 -8.55 30.58 -3.90
N ASP A 109 -8.34 31.14 -2.71
CA ASP A 109 -7.42 32.27 -2.49
C ASP A 109 -5.93 31.87 -2.54
N THR A 110 -5.63 30.57 -2.49
CA THR A 110 -4.25 30.06 -2.36
C THR A 110 -3.86 29.08 -3.45
N ILE A 111 -4.79 28.65 -4.31
CA ILE A 111 -4.55 27.57 -5.26
C ILE A 111 -3.55 27.95 -6.36
N GLU A 112 -3.56 29.21 -6.80
CA GLU A 112 -2.60 29.71 -7.79
C GLU A 112 -1.19 29.79 -7.19
N GLU A 113 -1.04 30.35 -5.99
CA GLU A 113 0.23 30.39 -5.26
C GLU A 113 0.79 28.98 -4.99
N LEU A 114 -0.09 28.07 -4.55
CA LEU A 114 0.26 26.67 -4.36
C LEU A 114 0.74 26.03 -5.67
N ASN A 115 0.04 26.26 -6.78
CA ASN A 115 0.43 25.72 -8.07
C ASN A 115 1.79 26.26 -8.52
N GLU A 116 2.05 27.56 -8.37
CA GLU A 116 3.36 28.14 -8.70
C GLU A 116 4.50 27.52 -7.87
N ALA A 117 4.27 27.27 -6.58
CA ALA A 117 5.25 26.61 -5.71
C ALA A 117 5.44 25.13 -6.11
N PHE A 118 4.35 24.44 -6.41
CA PHE A 118 4.33 23.07 -6.92
C PHE A 118 5.11 22.93 -8.23
N GLN A 119 4.91 23.82 -9.21
CA GLN A 119 5.63 23.78 -10.50
C GLN A 119 7.16 23.86 -10.29
N LYS A 120 7.61 24.66 -9.31
CA LYS A 120 9.03 24.76 -8.97
C LYS A 120 9.58 23.46 -8.38
N SER A 121 8.73 22.64 -7.75
CA SER A 121 9.07 21.32 -7.18
C SER A 121 9.34 20.24 -8.22
N LEU A 122 8.93 20.44 -9.49
CA LEU A 122 9.14 19.46 -10.56
C LEU A 122 10.61 19.32 -10.98
N LYS A 123 11.46 20.26 -10.54
CA LYS A 123 12.91 20.23 -10.72
C LYS A 123 13.56 19.16 -9.83
N PRO A 124 14.68 18.56 -10.25
CA PRO A 124 15.38 17.54 -9.46
C PRO A 124 15.75 18.00 -8.04
N GLY A 125 15.75 17.05 -7.10
CA GLY A 125 16.06 17.25 -5.68
C GLY A 125 14.84 17.24 -4.75
N HIS A 126 13.63 17.22 -5.28
CA HIS A 126 12.39 17.20 -4.49
C HIS A 126 12.16 15.85 -3.82
N PHE A 127 12.51 14.73 -4.47
CA PHE A 127 12.46 13.40 -3.84
C PHE A 127 13.32 13.34 -2.57
N LYS A 128 14.58 13.80 -2.67
CA LYS A 128 15.49 13.88 -1.52
C LYS A 128 14.94 14.79 -0.44
N ARG A 129 14.43 15.97 -0.81
CA ARG A 129 13.84 16.92 0.12
C ARG A 129 12.69 16.28 0.91
N VAL A 130 11.73 15.66 0.23
CA VAL A 130 10.54 15.09 0.86
C VAL A 130 10.85 13.83 1.64
N LEU A 131 11.48 12.83 1.02
CA LEU A 131 11.70 11.52 1.64
C LEU A 131 12.80 11.56 2.69
N LYS A 132 13.96 12.15 2.38
CA LYS A 132 15.12 12.12 3.26
C LYS A 132 15.12 13.28 4.25
N ASP A 133 15.11 14.51 3.73
CA ASP A 133 15.41 15.69 4.57
C ASP A 133 14.25 16.03 5.50
N MET A 134 13.01 15.92 5.02
CA MET A 134 11.80 16.27 5.80
C MET A 134 11.17 15.07 6.50
N SER A 135 11.02 13.94 5.80
CA SER A 135 10.32 12.76 6.35
C SER A 135 11.22 11.78 7.09
N LYS A 136 12.55 11.91 6.95
CA LYS A 136 13.56 11.01 7.53
C LYS A 136 13.36 9.54 7.17
N ILE A 137 12.92 9.26 5.95
CA ILE A 137 12.74 7.90 5.44
C ILE A 137 14.11 7.37 4.98
N GLU A 138 14.59 6.30 5.62
CA GLU A 138 15.83 5.64 5.22
C GLU A 138 15.70 4.98 3.86
N VAL A 139 14.59 4.27 3.64
CA VAL A 139 14.24 3.59 2.40
C VAL A 139 12.74 3.32 2.35
N SER A 140 12.16 3.39 1.16
CA SER A 140 10.78 3.01 0.87
C SER A 140 10.73 1.70 0.08
N LEU A 141 9.82 0.80 0.42
CA LEU A 141 9.64 -0.44 -0.32
C LEU A 141 8.71 -0.22 -1.52
N LEU A 142 9.25 -0.24 -2.73
CA LEU A 142 8.53 0.16 -3.93
C LEU A 142 7.87 -1.03 -4.64
N ASP A 143 6.55 -0.98 -4.78
CA ASP A 143 5.73 -1.96 -5.52
C ASP A 143 5.42 -1.50 -6.95
N GLN A 144 6.46 -1.33 -7.78
CA GLN A 144 6.31 -1.00 -9.21
C GLN A 144 7.44 -1.48 -10.11
N CYS A 145 8.69 -1.33 -9.68
CA CYS A 145 9.85 -1.52 -10.56
C CYS A 145 11.02 -2.18 -9.82
N LEU A 146 11.61 -3.20 -10.43
CA LEU A 146 12.85 -3.84 -9.95
C LEU A 146 14.07 -2.93 -10.12
N ASP A 147 14.09 -2.05 -11.13
CA ASP A 147 15.15 -1.07 -11.38
C ASP A 147 14.78 0.30 -10.80
N CYS A 148 14.52 0.35 -9.50
CA CYS A 148 14.26 1.60 -8.80
C CYS A 148 15.55 2.29 -8.35
N ASP A 149 15.49 3.61 -8.12
CA ASP A 149 16.63 4.37 -7.60
C ASP A 149 16.99 3.87 -6.19
N PRO A 150 18.17 3.24 -6.01
CA PRO A 150 18.55 2.62 -4.74
C PRO A 150 18.82 3.63 -3.62
N VAL A 151 18.91 4.93 -3.93
CA VAL A 151 18.98 5.99 -2.91
C VAL A 151 17.66 6.09 -2.14
N PHE A 152 16.53 5.84 -2.79
CA PHE A 152 15.20 6.00 -2.22
C PHE A 152 14.53 4.66 -1.93
N PHE A 153 14.77 3.65 -2.76
CA PHE A 153 13.89 2.50 -2.86
C PHE A 153 14.59 1.14 -2.74
N LYS A 154 13.82 0.16 -2.28
CA LYS A 154 14.06 -1.28 -2.47
C LYS A 154 12.78 -1.88 -3.04
N SER A 155 12.88 -2.79 -4.00
CA SER A 155 11.69 -3.29 -4.68
C SER A 155 10.95 -4.36 -3.87
N VAL A 156 9.63 -4.34 -3.98
CA VAL A 156 8.75 -5.46 -3.63
C VAL A 156 8.29 -6.10 -4.93
N TYR A 157 8.25 -7.43 -4.98
CA TYR A 157 7.94 -8.16 -6.21
C TYR A 157 6.54 -8.74 -6.22
N ARG A 158 5.83 -8.58 -7.34
CA ARG A 158 4.48 -9.12 -7.52
C ARG A 158 4.49 -10.34 -8.41
N LEU A 159 3.73 -11.35 -7.98
CA LEU A 159 3.44 -12.55 -8.76
C LEU A 159 1.92 -12.65 -9.08
N ASP A 160 1.17 -11.56 -8.92
CA ASP A 160 -0.29 -11.52 -9.15
C ASP A 160 -0.65 -11.98 -10.58
N SER A 161 0.18 -11.67 -11.59
CA SER A 161 -0.01 -12.12 -12.97
C SER A 161 0.05 -13.65 -13.12
N PHE A 162 0.86 -14.32 -12.30
CA PHE A 162 0.90 -15.79 -12.23
C PHE A 162 -0.29 -16.37 -11.46
N LEU A 163 -0.81 -15.60 -10.50
CA LEU A 163 -1.89 -16.02 -9.62
C LEU A 163 -3.27 -15.87 -10.26
N PHE A 164 -3.50 -14.84 -11.08
CA PHE A 164 -4.81 -14.50 -11.65
C PHE A 164 -4.67 -13.93 -13.07
N PRO A 165 -4.23 -14.74 -14.06
CA PRO A 165 -4.23 -14.33 -15.45
C PRO A 165 -5.67 -14.18 -15.93
N ARG A 166 -6.05 -12.99 -16.39
CA ARG A 166 -7.42 -12.65 -16.80
C ARG A 166 -7.73 -13.08 -18.23
N SER A 167 -6.70 -13.33 -19.03
CA SER A 167 -6.84 -13.66 -20.44
C SER A 167 -5.62 -14.38 -20.99
N ARG A 168 -5.75 -14.92 -22.22
CA ARG A 168 -4.61 -15.42 -22.98
C ARG A 168 -3.54 -14.35 -23.23
N LYS A 169 -3.94 -13.08 -23.35
CA LYS A 169 -3.00 -11.97 -23.52
C LYS A 169 -2.07 -11.83 -22.31
N ASP A 170 -2.58 -12.04 -21.10
CA ASP A 170 -1.79 -12.01 -19.87
C ASP A 170 -0.72 -13.12 -19.87
N ILE A 171 -1.08 -14.31 -20.39
CA ILE A 171 -0.11 -15.41 -20.59
C ILE A 171 0.97 -15.01 -21.60
N GLU A 172 0.57 -14.40 -22.73
CA GLU A 172 1.52 -13.94 -23.76
C GLU A 172 2.43 -12.80 -23.24
N GLU A 173 1.94 -11.97 -22.32
CA GLU A 173 2.74 -10.95 -21.65
C GLU A 173 3.79 -11.59 -20.72
N VAL A 174 3.42 -12.64 -19.97
CA VAL A 174 4.37 -13.44 -19.18
C VAL A 174 5.42 -14.11 -20.08
N GLU A 175 5.02 -14.72 -21.19
CA GLU A 175 5.96 -15.31 -22.17
C GLU A 175 6.97 -14.28 -22.67
N LYS A 176 6.51 -13.06 -23.01
CA LYS A 176 7.37 -11.97 -23.50
C LYS A 176 8.31 -11.46 -22.42
N MET A 177 7.80 -11.26 -21.20
CA MET A 177 8.57 -10.69 -20.09
C MET A 177 9.69 -11.62 -19.64
N HIS A 178 9.43 -12.94 -19.63
CA HIS A 178 10.39 -13.93 -19.15
C HIS A 178 11.13 -14.66 -20.27
N HIS A 179 10.84 -14.34 -21.54
CA HIS A 179 11.41 -15.01 -22.71
C HIS A 179 11.23 -16.55 -22.68
N VAL A 180 10.07 -17.00 -22.20
CA VAL A 180 9.69 -18.42 -22.10
C VAL A 180 8.53 -18.75 -23.03
N LYS A 181 8.30 -20.05 -23.26
CA LYS A 181 7.09 -20.55 -23.89
C LYS A 181 6.27 -21.37 -22.92
N ILE A 182 4.98 -21.07 -22.85
CA ILE A 182 4.04 -21.64 -21.91
C ILE A 182 3.05 -22.48 -22.71
N HIS A 183 3.26 -23.80 -22.69
CA HIS A 183 2.40 -24.76 -23.37
C HIS A 183 1.63 -25.66 -22.40
N SER A 184 1.96 -25.58 -21.11
CA SER A 184 1.40 -26.43 -20.07
C SER A 184 1.39 -25.73 -18.72
N MET A 185 0.62 -26.29 -17.78
CA MET A 185 0.66 -25.89 -16.37
C MET A 185 2.08 -26.01 -15.78
N ASP A 186 2.86 -27.01 -16.20
CA ASP A 186 4.20 -27.23 -15.67
C ASP A 186 5.17 -26.12 -16.14
N ASP A 187 5.03 -25.65 -17.39
CA ASP A 187 5.77 -24.48 -17.89
C ASP A 187 5.40 -23.20 -17.13
N TRP A 188 4.11 -23.03 -16.81
CA TRP A 188 3.62 -21.89 -16.02
C TRP A 188 4.23 -21.86 -14.62
N LEU A 189 4.23 -23.01 -13.93
CA LEU A 189 4.81 -23.17 -12.60
C LEU A 189 6.32 -22.89 -12.61
N LYS A 190 7.03 -23.39 -13.62
CA LYS A 190 8.46 -23.14 -13.79
C LYS A 190 8.73 -21.65 -14.06
N ALA A 191 7.98 -21.02 -14.96
CA ALA A 191 8.11 -19.59 -15.25
C ALA A 191 7.85 -18.73 -14.01
N CYS A 192 6.87 -19.11 -13.18
CA CYS A 192 6.59 -18.43 -11.90
C CYS A 192 7.77 -18.52 -10.93
N GLU A 193 8.40 -19.70 -10.80
CA GLU A 193 9.57 -19.88 -9.94
C GLU A 193 10.79 -19.11 -10.46
N GLU A 194 11.08 -19.18 -11.76
CA GLU A 194 12.18 -18.44 -12.39
C GLU A 194 11.99 -16.92 -12.27
N SER A 195 10.75 -16.45 -12.40
CA SER A 195 10.36 -15.05 -12.21
C SER A 195 10.64 -14.58 -10.79
N LEU A 196 10.26 -15.37 -9.77
CA LEU A 196 10.57 -15.09 -8.38
C LEU A 196 12.08 -15.03 -8.14
N ASP A 197 12.82 -16.05 -8.59
CA ASP A 197 14.27 -16.11 -8.39
C ASP A 197 14.98 -14.94 -9.07
N GLU A 198 14.48 -14.49 -10.22
CA GLU A 198 14.98 -13.29 -10.89
C GLU A 198 14.73 -12.02 -10.08
N GLY A 199 13.50 -11.82 -9.58
CA GLY A 199 13.15 -10.68 -8.74
C GLY A 199 14.06 -10.59 -7.50
N LEU A 200 14.28 -11.72 -6.83
CA LEU A 200 15.17 -11.80 -5.67
C LEU A 200 16.63 -11.51 -6.03
N ARG A 201 17.13 -12.07 -7.14
CA ARG A 201 18.49 -11.83 -7.63
C ARG A 201 18.74 -10.35 -7.95
N ARG A 202 17.70 -9.65 -8.39
CA ARG A 202 17.72 -8.21 -8.67
C ARG A 202 17.50 -7.33 -7.43
N GLY A 203 17.35 -7.93 -6.26
CA GLY A 203 17.32 -7.23 -4.98
C GLY A 203 15.92 -6.91 -4.46
N ALA A 204 14.88 -7.57 -4.96
CA ALA A 204 13.58 -7.52 -4.30
C ALA A 204 13.68 -8.10 -2.89
N VAL A 205 13.10 -7.39 -1.92
CA VAL A 205 13.23 -7.74 -0.48
C VAL A 205 12.00 -8.44 0.08
N ALA A 206 10.88 -8.38 -0.63
CA ALA A 206 9.61 -8.95 -0.23
C ALA A 206 8.72 -9.24 -1.45
N LEU A 207 7.62 -9.93 -1.20
CA LEU A 207 6.55 -10.14 -2.18
C LEU A 207 5.32 -9.29 -1.83
N LYS A 208 4.50 -8.95 -2.83
CA LYS A 208 3.21 -8.27 -2.64
C LYS A 208 2.10 -8.94 -3.43
N SER A 209 0.94 -9.05 -2.78
CA SER A 209 -0.30 -9.56 -3.35
C SER A 209 -1.39 -8.52 -3.15
N GLY A 210 -1.98 -8.07 -4.26
CA GLY A 210 -3.18 -7.23 -4.30
C GLY A 210 -4.41 -8.03 -4.74
N ILE A 211 -4.39 -9.36 -4.61
CA ILE A 211 -5.44 -10.22 -5.15
C ILE A 211 -6.83 -10.00 -4.53
N ALA A 212 -6.89 -9.33 -3.38
CA ALA A 212 -8.14 -8.98 -2.69
C ALA A 212 -9.07 -8.05 -3.50
N TYR A 213 -8.56 -7.40 -4.56
CA TYR A 213 -9.38 -6.64 -5.51
C TYR A 213 -10.15 -7.58 -6.46
N ASP A 214 -9.58 -8.74 -6.80
CA ASP A 214 -10.14 -9.65 -7.80
C ASP A 214 -10.95 -10.80 -7.20
N ARG A 215 -10.59 -11.26 -5.99
CA ARG A 215 -11.26 -12.40 -5.35
C ARG A 215 -11.08 -12.42 -3.83
N THR A 216 -11.86 -13.28 -3.17
CA THR A 216 -11.69 -13.54 -1.73
C THR A 216 -10.31 -14.11 -1.42
N LEU A 217 -9.75 -13.69 -0.27
CA LEU A 217 -8.47 -14.16 0.27
C LEU A 217 -8.51 -15.60 0.83
N ARG A 218 -9.58 -16.36 0.59
CA ARG A 218 -9.69 -17.77 0.98
C ARG A 218 -9.26 -18.66 -0.19
N PHE A 219 -8.19 -19.42 0.01
CA PHE A 219 -7.64 -20.36 -0.98
C PHE A 219 -7.74 -21.77 -0.42
N GLU A 220 -8.47 -22.66 -1.09
CA GLU A 220 -8.63 -24.05 -0.65
C GLU A 220 -7.51 -24.92 -1.20
N LYS A 221 -7.22 -26.04 -0.53
CA LYS A 221 -6.28 -27.02 -1.10
C LYS A 221 -6.90 -27.66 -2.34
N THR A 222 -6.21 -27.54 -3.46
CA THR A 222 -6.57 -28.13 -4.74
C THR A 222 -5.43 -28.97 -5.28
N THR A 223 -5.77 -29.99 -6.06
CA THR A 223 -4.79 -30.86 -6.70
C THR A 223 -4.21 -30.20 -7.95
N LEU A 224 -3.01 -30.65 -8.36
CA LEU A 224 -2.41 -30.18 -9.61
C LEU A 224 -3.29 -30.52 -10.83
N ASP A 225 -4.01 -31.65 -10.81
CA ASP A 225 -4.87 -32.04 -11.93
C ASP A 225 -6.10 -31.12 -12.06
N GLU A 226 -6.75 -30.76 -10.96
CA GLU A 226 -7.84 -29.78 -10.97
C GLU A 226 -7.36 -28.41 -11.46
N ALA A 227 -6.20 -27.96 -10.97
CA ALA A 227 -5.58 -26.72 -11.41
C ALA A 227 -5.21 -26.75 -12.89
N ARG A 228 -4.64 -27.85 -13.39
CA ARG A 228 -4.27 -28.07 -14.79
C ARG A 228 -5.50 -28.09 -15.69
N SER A 229 -6.57 -28.79 -15.29
CA SER A 229 -7.84 -28.77 -16.01
C SER A 229 -8.41 -27.35 -16.09
N SER A 230 -8.36 -26.61 -14.99
CA SER A 230 -8.81 -25.21 -14.92
C SER A 230 -7.94 -24.27 -15.76
N PHE A 231 -6.62 -24.45 -15.77
CA PHE A 231 -5.67 -23.68 -16.58
C PHE A 231 -5.93 -23.88 -18.08
N ASN A 232 -6.09 -25.14 -18.52
CA ASN A 232 -6.28 -25.47 -19.94
C ASN A 232 -7.55 -24.87 -20.55
N GLN A 233 -8.55 -24.49 -19.74
CA GLN A 233 -9.76 -23.83 -20.21
C GLN A 233 -9.46 -22.51 -20.93
N ILE A 234 -8.40 -21.80 -20.56
CA ILE A 234 -8.02 -20.52 -21.19
C ILE A 234 -7.68 -20.67 -22.68
N TYR A 235 -7.24 -21.86 -23.11
CA TYR A 235 -6.91 -22.17 -24.49
C TYR A 235 -8.07 -22.80 -25.28
N MET A 236 -9.13 -23.22 -24.59
CA MET A 236 -10.30 -23.87 -25.20
C MET A 236 -11.42 -22.88 -25.56
N THR A 237 -11.31 -21.64 -25.09
CA THR A 237 -12.26 -20.57 -25.42
C THR A 237 -11.74 -19.79 -26.64
N PRO A 238 -12.46 -19.78 -27.79
CA PRO A 238 -12.14 -18.88 -28.89
C PRO A 238 -12.22 -17.42 -28.43
N ASP A 239 -11.45 -16.51 -29.05
CA ASP A 239 -11.47 -15.07 -28.78
C ASP A 239 -12.88 -14.61 -28.47
N ASN A 240 -13.14 -14.42 -27.18
CA ASN A 240 -14.49 -14.29 -26.69
C ASN A 240 -15.02 -12.93 -27.14
N PRO A 241 -16.09 -12.87 -27.92
CA PRO A 241 -16.55 -11.61 -28.47
C PRO A 241 -17.35 -10.82 -27.41
N GLY A 242 -16.75 -10.48 -26.27
CA GLY A 242 -17.21 -9.48 -25.30
C GLY A 242 -18.62 -9.64 -24.67
N TRP A 243 -19.45 -10.58 -25.13
CA TRP A 243 -20.86 -10.75 -24.72
C TRP A 243 -21.11 -12.04 -23.95
N ASN A 244 -20.13 -12.95 -23.84
CA ASN A 244 -20.29 -14.21 -23.11
C ASN A 244 -20.08 -13.96 -21.61
N PRO A 245 -21.04 -14.35 -20.75
CA PRO A 245 -20.95 -14.14 -19.30
C PRO A 245 -20.01 -15.11 -18.58
N ASN A 246 -19.48 -16.15 -19.24
CA ASN A 246 -18.49 -17.04 -18.64
C ASN A 246 -17.09 -16.42 -18.74
N PRO A 247 -16.36 -16.25 -17.62
CA PRO A 247 -15.05 -15.63 -17.64
C PRO A 247 -14.05 -16.42 -18.48
N ASP A 248 -13.27 -15.71 -19.29
CA ASP A 248 -12.18 -16.26 -20.12
C ASP A 248 -10.90 -16.56 -19.31
N TYR A 249 -11.00 -16.69 -17.99
CA TYR A 249 -9.86 -16.90 -17.10
C TYR A 249 -9.97 -18.21 -16.31
N PRO A 250 -8.85 -18.80 -15.89
CA PRO A 250 -8.86 -20.03 -15.12
C PRO A 250 -9.76 -19.93 -13.89
N GLY A 251 -10.56 -20.97 -13.64
CA GLY A 251 -11.43 -21.03 -12.47
C GLY A 251 -10.68 -21.04 -11.13
N LYS A 252 -11.46 -20.95 -10.04
CA LYS A 252 -10.98 -20.98 -8.64
C LYS A 252 -9.94 -22.08 -8.35
N PRO A 253 -10.04 -23.33 -8.87
CA PRO A 253 -9.03 -24.35 -8.59
C PRO A 253 -7.61 -23.98 -9.01
N PHE A 254 -7.44 -23.29 -10.13
CA PHE A 254 -6.13 -22.84 -10.58
C PHE A 254 -5.57 -21.76 -9.64
N HIS A 255 -6.36 -20.72 -9.35
CA HIS A 255 -5.94 -19.62 -8.48
C HIS A 255 -5.60 -20.11 -7.05
N ASP A 256 -6.38 -21.06 -6.54
CA ASP A 256 -6.16 -21.73 -5.26
C ASP A 256 -4.82 -22.47 -5.22
N TYR A 257 -4.58 -23.29 -6.24
CA TYR A 257 -3.31 -24.00 -6.39
C TYR A 257 -2.13 -23.03 -6.54
N MET A 258 -2.26 -21.98 -7.35
CA MET A 258 -1.18 -21.01 -7.59
C MET A 258 -0.80 -20.23 -6.34
N MET A 259 -1.76 -19.83 -5.50
CA MET A 259 -1.43 -19.20 -4.22
C MET A 259 -0.62 -20.16 -3.33
N HIS A 260 -1.07 -21.41 -3.22
CA HIS A 260 -0.35 -22.44 -2.46
C HIS A 260 1.05 -22.73 -3.03
N TYR A 261 1.20 -22.68 -4.36
CA TYR A 261 2.50 -22.84 -5.02
C TYR A 261 3.44 -21.68 -4.71
N ILE A 262 3.00 -20.43 -4.87
CA ILE A 262 3.80 -19.23 -4.55
C ILE A 262 4.19 -19.22 -3.07
N LEU A 263 3.26 -19.58 -2.17
CA LEU A 263 3.56 -19.64 -0.74
C LEU A 263 4.52 -20.77 -0.38
N LYS A 264 4.49 -21.91 -1.08
CA LYS A 264 5.52 -22.94 -0.93
C LYS A 264 6.91 -22.40 -1.32
N LEU A 265 6.99 -21.66 -2.42
CA LEU A 265 8.23 -21.02 -2.86
C LEU A 265 8.73 -19.99 -1.85
N ALA A 266 7.83 -19.16 -1.31
CA ALA A 266 8.13 -18.17 -0.29
C ALA A 266 8.57 -18.81 1.04
N ASN A 267 7.91 -19.90 1.46
CA ASN A 267 8.24 -20.65 2.67
C ASN A 267 9.64 -21.24 2.59
N ASN A 268 9.98 -21.89 1.46
CA ASN A 268 11.30 -22.47 1.24
C ASN A 268 12.43 -21.42 1.26
N ARG A 269 12.11 -20.17 0.94
CA ARG A 269 13.05 -19.04 0.87
C ARG A 269 12.96 -18.12 2.11
N GLY A 270 12.05 -18.40 3.06
CA GLY A 270 11.83 -17.60 4.26
C GLY A 270 11.50 -16.13 3.96
N LEU A 271 10.64 -15.88 2.96
CA LEU A 271 10.31 -14.53 2.48
C LEU A 271 9.20 -13.88 3.29
N THR A 272 9.18 -12.55 3.24
CA THR A 272 8.05 -11.74 3.70
C THR A 272 7.10 -11.49 2.53
N TYR A 273 5.81 -11.69 2.75
CA TYR A 273 4.77 -11.53 1.75
C TYR A 273 3.68 -10.60 2.28
N GLN A 274 3.60 -9.42 1.65
CA GLN A 274 2.62 -8.39 1.92
C GLN A 274 1.28 -8.75 1.28
N PHE A 275 0.21 -8.75 2.08
CA PHE A 275 -1.15 -8.97 1.60
C PHE A 275 -1.98 -7.70 1.77
N HIS A 276 -2.55 -7.23 0.67
CA HIS A 276 -3.58 -6.19 0.71
C HIS A 276 -4.81 -6.71 1.47
N THR A 277 -5.18 -6.07 2.58
CA THR A 277 -6.38 -6.41 3.35
C THR A 277 -7.14 -5.16 3.76
N GLY A 278 -8.41 -5.29 4.14
CA GLY A 278 -9.25 -4.14 4.47
C GLY A 278 -9.64 -3.31 3.25
N LEU A 279 -9.74 -1.99 3.41
CA LEU A 279 -10.19 -1.08 2.36
C LEU A 279 -9.38 -1.28 1.07
N GLN A 280 -10.07 -1.24 -0.05
CA GLN A 280 -9.48 -1.25 -1.39
C GLN A 280 -9.61 0.15 -2.00
N GLU A 281 -8.56 0.61 -2.69
CA GLU A 281 -8.53 1.88 -3.40
C GLU A 281 -9.62 1.92 -4.49
N GLY A 282 -10.11 3.13 -4.77
CA GLY A 282 -11.18 3.37 -5.73
C GLY A 282 -12.58 3.44 -5.11
N ASN A 283 -13.56 3.77 -5.96
CA ASN A 283 -14.97 3.86 -5.56
C ASN A 283 -15.73 2.61 -5.96
N GLY A 284 -15.92 1.71 -4.98
CA GLY A 284 -16.70 0.49 -5.12
C GLY A 284 -15.82 -0.76 -5.21
N ASN A 285 -15.95 -1.65 -4.22
CA ASN A 285 -15.27 -2.93 -4.13
C ASN A 285 -16.08 -3.89 -3.24
N ILE A 286 -15.78 -5.19 -3.30
CA ILE A 286 -16.34 -6.18 -2.38
C ILE A 286 -15.43 -6.23 -1.14
N ILE A 287 -15.75 -5.45 -0.12
CA ILE A 287 -14.93 -5.31 1.11
C ILE A 287 -14.68 -6.67 1.79
N TYR A 288 -15.64 -7.59 1.73
CA TYR A 288 -15.45 -8.93 2.28
C TYR A 288 -14.28 -9.70 1.67
N ASN A 289 -13.91 -9.43 0.42
CA ASN A 289 -12.82 -10.13 -0.26
C ASN A 289 -11.49 -9.94 0.47
N SER A 290 -11.31 -8.81 1.14
CA SER A 290 -10.09 -8.37 1.80
C SER A 290 -10.09 -8.61 3.32
N ASP A 291 -11.03 -9.41 3.85
CA ASP A 291 -11.04 -9.80 5.27
C ASP A 291 -9.80 -10.66 5.60
N PRO A 292 -8.90 -10.21 6.50
CA PRO A 292 -7.65 -10.89 6.79
C PRO A 292 -7.86 -12.27 7.44
N SER A 293 -9.02 -12.53 8.05
CA SER A 293 -9.31 -13.84 8.66
C SER A 293 -9.44 -14.96 7.64
N LEU A 294 -9.70 -14.62 6.37
CA LEU A 294 -9.78 -15.60 5.28
C LEU A 294 -8.43 -16.25 4.97
N LEU A 295 -7.32 -15.62 5.34
CA LEU A 295 -5.95 -16.12 5.16
C LEU A 295 -5.53 -17.14 6.24
N SER A 296 -6.35 -17.39 7.27
CA SER A 296 -5.94 -18.20 8.43
C SER A 296 -5.47 -19.61 8.06
N ASN A 297 -6.02 -20.21 7.00
CA ASN A 297 -5.58 -21.52 6.53
C ASN A 297 -4.18 -21.49 5.91
N LEU A 298 -3.78 -20.35 5.34
CA LEU A 298 -2.43 -20.16 4.78
C LEU A 298 -1.41 -19.92 5.89
N PHE A 299 -1.79 -19.19 6.95
CA PHE A 299 -0.91 -18.97 8.10
C PHE A 299 -0.47 -20.28 8.77
N LEU A 300 -1.42 -21.23 8.89
CA LEU A 300 -1.17 -22.56 9.44
C LEU A 300 -0.27 -23.42 8.56
N GLU A 301 -0.47 -23.34 7.24
CA GLU A 301 0.20 -24.20 6.27
C GLU A 301 1.65 -23.77 5.98
N TYR A 302 1.94 -22.47 6.08
CA TYR A 302 3.23 -21.88 5.69
C TYR A 302 3.89 -21.13 6.86
N PRO A 303 4.37 -21.84 7.89
CA PRO A 303 4.88 -21.23 9.11
C PRO A 303 6.17 -20.40 8.92
N ASP A 304 6.92 -20.62 7.84
CA ASP A 304 8.18 -19.90 7.57
C ASP A 304 8.01 -18.67 6.66
N VAL A 305 6.78 -18.40 6.18
CA VAL A 305 6.45 -17.15 5.49
C VAL A 305 6.09 -16.09 6.52
N ASN A 306 6.73 -14.92 6.48
CA ASN A 306 6.25 -13.77 7.25
C ASN A 306 5.08 -13.13 6.48
N PHE A 307 3.86 -13.35 6.95
CA PHE A 307 2.66 -12.73 6.40
C PHE A 307 2.52 -11.32 6.95
N ASP A 308 2.73 -10.32 6.10
CA ASP A 308 2.64 -8.92 6.47
C ASP A 308 1.29 -8.36 6.02
N ILE A 309 0.42 -8.03 6.99
CA ILE A 309 -1.00 -7.78 6.76
C ILE A 309 -1.29 -6.28 6.81
N PHE A 310 -1.66 -5.74 5.66
CA PHE A 310 -1.72 -4.30 5.43
C PHE A 310 -2.96 -3.59 6.00
N HIS A 311 -2.82 -2.27 6.08
CA HIS A 311 -3.89 -1.29 6.21
C HIS A 311 -4.73 -1.46 7.47
N ILE A 312 -4.09 -1.95 8.55
CA ILE A 312 -4.75 -2.36 9.80
C ILE A 312 -5.91 -3.36 9.59
N GLY A 313 -6.02 -3.94 8.39
CA GLY A 313 -7.19 -4.65 7.91
C GLY A 313 -8.48 -3.82 7.87
N TYR A 314 -8.45 -2.48 7.86
CA TYR A 314 -9.63 -1.63 8.08
C TYR A 314 -10.87 -2.06 7.28
N PRO A 315 -12.03 -2.33 7.90
CA PRO A 315 -12.39 -2.12 9.31
C PRO A 315 -12.23 -3.38 10.21
N TYR A 316 -11.38 -4.33 9.83
CA TYR A 316 -11.14 -5.62 10.50
C TYR A 316 -10.01 -5.61 11.55
N GLN A 317 -9.57 -4.44 12.06
CA GLN A 317 -8.46 -4.32 13.00
C GLN A 317 -8.52 -5.24 14.24
N HIS A 318 -9.72 -5.53 14.77
CA HIS A 318 -9.91 -6.49 15.89
C HIS A 318 -9.67 -7.95 15.47
N LYS A 319 -10.04 -8.32 14.23
CA LYS A 319 -9.69 -9.64 13.70
C LYS A 319 -8.19 -9.76 13.52
N LEU A 320 -7.56 -8.72 12.98
CA LEU A 320 -6.12 -8.67 12.80
C LEU A 320 -5.35 -8.77 14.14
N SER A 321 -5.85 -8.12 15.20
CA SER A 321 -5.38 -8.28 16.59
C SER A 321 -5.31 -9.76 17.00
N ALA A 322 -6.42 -10.48 16.85
CA ALA A 322 -6.49 -11.90 17.19
C ALA A 322 -5.55 -12.76 16.33
N LEU A 323 -5.45 -12.49 15.03
CA LEU A 323 -4.56 -13.22 14.12
C LEU A 323 -3.09 -13.01 14.49
N ALA A 324 -2.65 -11.77 14.68
CA ALA A 324 -1.27 -11.47 15.04
C ALA A 324 -0.91 -11.99 16.44
N LYS A 325 -1.87 -12.06 17.37
CA LYS A 325 -1.67 -12.71 18.67
C LYS A 325 -1.54 -14.23 18.56
N ASN A 326 -2.31 -14.85 17.67
CA ASN A 326 -2.43 -16.31 17.57
C ASN A 326 -1.33 -16.95 16.70
N PHE A 327 -0.84 -16.26 15.68
CA PHE A 327 0.08 -16.83 14.68
C PHE A 327 1.47 -16.17 14.76
N PRO A 328 2.55 -16.91 15.05
CA PRO A 328 3.91 -16.34 15.14
C PRO A 328 4.36 -15.61 13.87
N ASN A 329 3.90 -16.06 12.71
CA ASN A 329 4.29 -15.62 11.38
C ASN A 329 3.38 -14.52 10.78
N VAL A 330 2.42 -13.98 11.53
CA VAL A 330 1.52 -12.90 11.06
C VAL A 330 1.90 -11.56 11.68
N PHE A 331 2.24 -10.59 10.85
CA PHE A 331 2.68 -9.25 11.22
C PHE A 331 1.63 -8.21 10.81
N ILE A 332 1.57 -7.11 11.56
CA ILE A 332 0.64 -6.01 11.34
C ILE A 332 1.39 -4.86 10.67
N ASP A 333 0.88 -4.39 9.54
CA ASP A 333 1.38 -3.19 8.87
C ASP A 333 0.31 -2.08 8.83
N MET A 334 0.68 -0.92 9.35
CA MET A 334 -0.16 0.29 9.35
C MET A 334 -0.03 1.12 8.05
N CYS A 335 0.63 0.58 7.03
CA CYS A 335 0.67 1.10 5.67
C CYS A 335 -0.70 1.64 5.22
N TRP A 336 -0.75 2.84 4.61
CA TRP A 336 -1.95 3.60 4.20
C TRP A 336 -2.94 3.99 5.32
N ALA A 337 -3.01 3.24 6.41
CA ALA A 337 -4.11 3.28 7.36
C ALA A 337 -4.32 4.64 8.03
N HIS A 338 -3.22 5.36 8.28
CA HIS A 338 -3.25 6.64 9.00
C HIS A 338 -4.05 7.73 8.29
N ILE A 339 -4.25 7.60 6.99
CA ILE A 339 -5.05 8.53 6.18
C ILE A 339 -6.37 7.93 5.70
N ILE A 340 -6.56 6.61 5.82
CA ILE A 340 -7.90 6.00 5.75
C ILE A 340 -8.74 6.52 6.93
N SER A 341 -8.22 6.34 8.14
CA SER A 341 -8.86 6.85 9.37
C SER A 341 -7.80 7.08 10.45
N PRO A 342 -7.39 8.34 10.68
CA PRO A 342 -6.45 8.67 11.74
C PRO A 342 -6.90 8.17 13.13
N GLN A 343 -8.20 8.27 13.42
CA GLN A 343 -8.75 7.83 14.71
C GLN A 343 -8.71 6.31 14.86
N ALA A 344 -9.09 5.56 13.82
CA ALA A 344 -9.05 4.09 13.88
C ALA A 344 -7.63 3.56 14.10
N CYS A 345 -6.61 4.25 13.58
CA CYS A 345 -5.21 3.90 13.86
C CYS A 345 -4.82 4.11 15.33
N VAL A 346 -5.28 5.20 15.94
CA VAL A 346 -5.03 5.47 17.37
C VAL A 346 -5.66 4.38 18.22
N ASP A 347 -6.93 4.07 17.95
CA ASP A 347 -7.71 3.07 18.70
C ASP A 347 -7.12 1.66 18.52
N ALA A 348 -6.79 1.28 17.28
CA ALA A 348 -6.20 -0.02 16.98
C ALA A 348 -4.85 -0.21 17.67
N LEU A 349 -3.97 0.79 17.63
CA LEU A 349 -2.67 0.68 18.29
C LEU A 349 -2.79 0.64 19.81
N CYS A 350 -3.71 1.41 20.41
CA CYS A 350 -3.99 1.31 21.84
C CYS A 350 -4.38 -0.12 22.23
N GLU A 351 -5.25 -0.79 21.47
CA GLU A 351 -5.59 -2.20 21.72
C GLU A 351 -4.40 -3.14 21.48
N TRP A 352 -3.64 -2.94 20.41
CA TRP A 352 -2.55 -3.84 20.04
C TRP A 352 -1.39 -3.81 21.02
N ILE A 353 -1.10 -2.66 21.65
CA ILE A 353 -0.11 -2.58 22.72
C ILE A 353 -0.47 -3.51 23.89
N ASP A 354 -1.76 -3.73 24.16
CA ASP A 354 -2.22 -4.62 25.23
C ASP A 354 -2.27 -6.10 24.81
N SER A 355 -2.44 -6.37 23.51
CA SER A 355 -2.88 -7.68 23.02
C SER A 355 -1.86 -8.40 22.13
N VAL A 356 -0.99 -7.67 21.42
CA VAL A 356 -0.06 -8.18 20.41
C VAL A 356 1.39 -7.87 20.81
N PRO A 357 2.35 -8.81 20.64
CA PRO A 357 3.76 -8.51 20.85
C PRO A 357 4.23 -7.31 20.00
N LEU A 358 4.83 -6.30 20.65
CA LEU A 358 5.23 -5.04 20.02
C LEU A 358 6.21 -5.19 18.86
N ASN A 359 6.97 -6.29 18.82
CA ASN A 359 7.88 -6.58 17.72
C ASN A 359 7.16 -6.97 16.41
N LYS A 360 5.83 -7.07 16.40
CA LYS A 360 5.04 -7.52 15.25
C LYS A 360 4.33 -6.41 14.47
N ILE A 361 4.57 -5.16 14.84
CA ILE A 361 3.82 -4.02 14.32
C ILE A 361 4.78 -3.08 13.59
N THR A 362 4.44 -2.76 12.34
CA THR A 362 5.09 -1.74 11.52
C THR A 362 4.21 -0.50 11.49
N ALA A 363 4.76 0.66 11.87
CA ALA A 363 3.99 1.89 12.04
C ALA A 363 3.68 2.63 10.73
N PHE A 364 4.40 2.38 9.64
CA PHE A 364 4.25 3.23 8.45
C PHE A 364 4.63 2.55 7.14
N GLY A 365 3.75 2.75 6.16
CA GLY A 365 3.97 2.59 4.73
C GLY A 365 3.14 3.66 4.00
N GLY A 366 3.73 4.40 3.08
CA GLY A 366 3.11 5.58 2.48
C GLY A 366 1.98 5.24 1.51
N ASP A 367 2.19 4.22 0.68
CA ASP A 367 1.25 3.70 -0.32
C ASP A 367 0.77 4.77 -1.33
N TYR A 368 1.60 5.74 -1.69
CA TYR A 368 1.23 6.84 -2.58
C TYR A 368 1.76 6.68 -4.01
N LEU A 369 1.03 7.26 -4.96
CA LEU A 369 1.45 7.41 -6.36
C LEU A 369 2.20 8.72 -6.65
N PHE A 370 2.27 9.63 -5.67
CA PHE A 370 2.93 10.93 -5.84
C PHE A 370 3.59 11.42 -4.55
N ILE A 371 4.66 12.18 -4.73
CA ILE A 371 5.66 12.44 -3.69
C ILE A 371 5.18 13.39 -2.58
N ASP A 372 4.40 14.41 -2.91
CA ASP A 372 4.03 15.47 -1.97
C ASP A 372 3.26 14.95 -0.75
N ALA A 373 2.31 14.03 -0.99
CA ALA A 373 1.43 13.53 0.05
C ALA A 373 2.11 12.61 1.06
N VAL A 374 3.30 12.09 0.74
CA VAL A 374 4.10 11.25 1.65
C VAL A 374 4.37 11.98 2.96
N TYR A 375 4.75 13.27 2.89
CA TYR A 375 5.06 14.05 4.09
C TYR A 375 3.85 14.19 5.03
N GLY A 376 2.69 14.54 4.48
CA GLY A 376 1.48 14.72 5.28
C GLY A 376 1.01 13.42 5.92
N HIS A 377 1.08 12.32 5.19
CA HIS A 377 0.71 11.00 5.71
C HIS A 377 1.66 10.53 6.81
N GLN A 378 2.98 10.57 6.60
CA GLN A 378 3.93 10.19 7.67
C GLN A 378 3.82 11.10 8.89
N TYR A 379 3.50 12.39 8.70
CA TYR A 379 3.28 13.30 9.83
C TYR A 379 2.06 12.87 10.66
N ILE A 380 0.95 12.53 10.00
CA ILE A 380 -0.24 11.99 10.67
C ILE A 380 0.09 10.65 11.35
N ALA A 381 0.89 9.78 10.73
CA ALA A 381 1.37 8.54 11.36
C ALA A 381 2.11 8.83 12.67
N ARG A 382 3.14 9.70 12.64
CA ARG A 382 3.88 10.12 13.84
C ARG A 382 2.98 10.70 14.93
N GLU A 383 2.00 11.52 14.54
CA GLU A 383 1.02 12.07 15.47
C GLU A 383 0.17 10.96 16.12
N ASN A 384 -0.37 10.05 15.32
CA ASN A 384 -1.23 8.97 15.79
C ASN A 384 -0.48 7.99 16.71
N ILE A 385 0.73 7.56 16.33
CA ILE A 385 1.57 6.71 17.17
C ILE A 385 1.86 7.40 18.51
N SER A 386 2.19 8.70 18.48
CA SER A 386 2.46 9.47 19.70
C SER A 386 1.22 9.63 20.59
N LYS A 387 0.03 9.78 20.00
CA LYS A 387 -1.24 9.81 20.75
C LYS A 387 -1.50 8.49 21.47
N SER A 388 -1.38 7.35 20.79
CA SER A 388 -1.59 6.03 21.40
C SER A 388 -0.59 5.75 22.52
N LEU A 389 0.68 6.07 22.30
CA LEU A 389 1.72 5.87 23.31
C LEU A 389 1.54 6.80 24.51
N ALA A 390 1.18 8.07 24.29
CA ALA A 390 0.88 9.00 25.38
C ALA A 390 -0.30 8.53 26.21
N TYR A 391 -1.35 8.01 25.56
CA TYR A 391 -2.48 7.40 26.26
C TYR A 391 -2.05 6.25 27.16
N LYS A 392 -1.20 5.34 26.66
CA LYS A 392 -0.69 4.19 27.44
C LYS A 392 0.24 4.60 28.60
N VAL A 393 0.97 5.70 28.45
CA VAL A 393 1.74 6.29 29.56
C VAL A 393 0.82 6.86 30.63
N GLU A 394 -0.24 7.57 30.23
CA GLU A 394 -1.22 8.14 31.15
C GLU A 394 -2.03 7.05 31.89
N GLU A 395 -2.28 5.91 31.24
CA GLU A 395 -2.84 4.70 31.89
C GLU A 395 -1.86 4.01 32.86
N GLY A 396 -0.57 4.39 32.85
CA GLY A 396 0.46 3.80 33.72
C GLY A 396 0.99 2.45 33.24
N ILE A 397 0.77 2.08 31.98
CA ILE A 397 1.29 0.81 31.41
C ILE A 397 2.82 0.85 31.31
N PHE A 398 3.37 2.00 30.93
CA PHE A 398 4.82 2.26 30.89
C PHE A 398 5.10 3.78 30.99
N ASN A 399 6.37 4.16 31.08
CA ASN A 399 6.78 5.57 31.17
C ASN A 399 7.11 6.17 29.78
N ALA A 400 7.39 7.48 29.74
CA ALA A 400 7.68 8.19 28.49
C ALA A 400 8.95 7.70 27.78
N ASP A 401 9.95 7.20 28.49
CA ASP A 401 11.18 6.68 27.87
C ASP A 401 10.93 5.33 27.19
N GLU A 402 10.12 4.47 27.80
CA GLU A 402 9.66 3.24 27.16
C GLU A 402 8.78 3.55 25.95
N ALA A 403 7.89 4.55 26.04
CA ALA A 403 7.11 5.00 24.89
C ALA A 403 8.00 5.40 23.70
N LYS A 404 9.09 6.15 23.94
CA LYS A 404 10.08 6.51 22.91
C LYS A 404 10.75 5.28 22.32
N HIS A 405 11.13 4.31 23.17
CA HIS A 405 11.71 3.04 22.73
C HIS A 405 10.75 2.27 21.80
N ILE A 406 9.50 2.11 22.23
CA ILE A 406 8.45 1.45 21.44
C ILE A 406 8.25 2.17 20.10
N ALA A 407 8.17 3.50 20.09
CA ALA A 407 8.01 4.24 18.83
C ALA A 407 9.16 3.95 17.84
N LYS A 408 10.40 3.89 18.32
CA LYS A 408 11.55 3.52 17.49
C LYS A 408 11.44 2.08 16.97
N MET A 409 10.94 1.15 17.79
CA MET A 409 10.68 -0.22 17.34
C MET A 409 9.68 -0.24 16.18
N LEU A 410 8.53 0.43 16.34
CA LEU A 410 7.46 0.39 15.36
C LEU A 410 7.84 1.05 14.02
N PHE A 411 8.55 2.17 14.07
CA PHE A 411 8.93 2.93 12.88
C PHE A 411 10.19 2.41 12.17
N TYR A 412 11.08 1.73 12.88
CA TYR A 412 12.42 1.40 12.36
C TYR A 412 12.84 -0.04 12.62
N ASP A 413 12.98 -0.44 13.89
CA ASP A 413 13.62 -1.73 14.20
C ASP A 413 12.78 -2.92 13.70
N ASN A 414 11.45 -2.85 13.82
CA ASN A 414 10.53 -3.88 13.36
C ASN A 414 10.52 -4.03 11.84
N PRO A 415 10.18 -3.01 11.03
CA PRO A 415 10.19 -3.14 9.58
C PRO A 415 11.57 -3.52 9.04
N LYS A 416 12.65 -2.96 9.58
CA LYS A 416 14.03 -3.33 9.17
C LYS A 416 14.30 -4.83 9.36
N ARG A 417 13.86 -5.40 10.49
CA ARG A 417 13.99 -6.84 10.76
C ARG A 417 13.04 -7.69 9.89
N ILE A 418 11.79 -7.29 9.74
CA ILE A 418 10.76 -8.03 8.99
C ILE A 418 11.14 -8.14 7.51
N PHE A 419 11.69 -7.07 6.93
CA PHE A 419 12.09 -7.01 5.51
C PHE A 419 13.58 -7.26 5.26
N LYS A 420 14.37 -7.56 6.31
CA LYS A 420 15.80 -7.89 6.23
C LYS A 420 16.63 -6.81 5.50
N LEU A 421 16.41 -5.54 5.87
CA LEU A 421 17.00 -4.35 5.22
C LEU A 421 18.35 -3.93 5.78
#